data_AF-A0A3P7L8N3-F1
#
_entry.id   AF-A0A3P7L8N3-F1
#
_cell.length_a   1.000
_cell.length_b   1.000
_cell.length_c   1.000
_cell.angle_alpha   90.00
_cell.angle_beta   90.00
_cell.angle_gamma   90.00
#
_symmetry.space_group_name_H-M   'P 1'
#
loop_
_entity.id
_entity.type
_entity.pdbx_description
1 polymer ?
#
loop_
_entity_poly.entity_id
_entity_poly.type
_entity_poly.pdbx_seq_one_letter_code
_entity_poly.pdbx_strand_id
1 'polypeptide(L)'
;MTKNEMTVTRVVTSALERADVTGVGYLPVGQVLLESAAVSSVVPEGTVHGLRKAPARLFSDAGDHPNIRRIAEIASLCNNASLKDGILCGQPTEGALLCLGSKVHFTNNNSYSFHLDVCPWLLN
;
A
#
# COMPACT_ATOMS: atom_id res chain seq x y z
N MET A 1 1.24 -12.17 25.39
CA MET A 1 0.25 -11.47 24.53
C MET A 1 0.66 -11.73 23.08
N THR A 2 -0.18 -12.37 22.27
CA THR A 2 0.10 -12.51 20.84
C THR A 2 -0.18 -11.16 20.19
N LYS A 3 0.86 -10.50 19.69
CA LYS A 3 0.70 -9.27 18.90
C LYS A 3 0.10 -9.71 17.56
N ASN A 4 -1.23 -9.59 17.43
CA ASN A 4 -1.91 -9.98 16.20
C ASN A 4 -1.66 -8.89 15.16
N GLU A 5 -0.51 -8.94 14.49
CA GLU A 5 -0.11 -7.96 13.49
C GLU A 5 -0.87 -8.20 12.17
N MET A 6 -1.35 -7.13 11.55
CA MET A 6 -1.94 -7.16 10.21
C MET A 6 -1.07 -6.34 9.27
N THR A 7 -0.89 -6.81 8.03
CA THR A 7 -0.06 -6.14 7.02
C THR A 7 -0.90 -5.93 5.76
N VAL A 8 -0.88 -4.71 5.21
CA VAL A 8 -1.42 -4.48 3.87
C VAL A 8 -0.48 -5.14 2.87
N THR A 9 -1.00 -6.03 2.05
CA THR A 9 -0.23 -6.75 1.01
C THR A 9 -0.55 -6.26 -0.40
N ARG A 10 -1.72 -5.65 -0.60
CA ARG A 10 -2.18 -5.15 -1.90
C ARG A 10 -3.13 -3.97 -1.74
N VAL A 11 -2.97 -2.98 -2.61
CA VAL A 11 -3.90 -1.86 -2.82
C VAL A 11 -4.53 -2.01 -4.19
N VAL A 12 -5.86 -1.86 -4.26
CA VAL A 12 -6.60 -1.85 -5.53
C VAL A 12 -7.46 -0.59 -5.58
N THR A 13 -7.36 0.17 -6.67
CA THR A 13 -8.11 1.41 -6.86
C THR A 13 -9.40 1.14 -7.64
N SER A 14 -10.33 2.12 -7.65
CA SER A 14 -11.54 2.05 -8.47
C SER A 14 -11.25 2.04 -9.98
N ALA A 15 -10.09 2.57 -10.40
CA ALA A 15 -9.60 2.50 -11.77
C ALA A 15 -8.99 1.12 -12.12
N LEU A 16 -9.14 0.12 -11.23
CA LEU A 16 -8.59 -1.24 -11.35
C LEU A 16 -7.06 -1.30 -11.36
N GLU A 17 -6.39 -0.24 -10.92
CA GLU A 17 -4.94 -0.22 -10.70
C GLU A 17 -4.63 -1.07 -9.47
N ARG A 18 -3.52 -1.81 -9.53
CA ARG A 18 -3.11 -2.74 -8.47
C ARG A 18 -1.69 -2.41 -8.07
N ALA A 19 -1.46 -2.30 -6.77
CA ALA A 19 -0.12 -2.16 -6.24
C ALA A 19 0.14 -3.20 -5.15
N ASP A 20 1.27 -3.88 -5.25
CA ASP A 20 1.72 -4.84 -4.24
C ASP A 20 2.53 -4.11 -3.18
N VAL A 21 2.31 -4.45 -1.92
CA VAL A 21 2.97 -3.82 -0.77
C VAL A 21 3.91 -4.82 -0.15
N THR A 22 5.19 -4.49 -0.10
CA THR A 22 6.22 -5.36 0.48
C THR A 22 6.50 -5.02 1.94
N GLY A 23 7.24 -5.90 2.62
CA GLY A 23 7.51 -5.81 4.05
C GLY A 23 6.39 -6.41 4.90
N VAL A 24 6.65 -6.58 6.20
CA VAL A 24 5.75 -7.22 7.16
C VAL A 24 5.67 -6.41 8.45
N GLY A 25 4.57 -6.57 9.17
CA GLY A 25 4.34 -5.90 10.45
C GLY A 25 4.24 -4.38 10.30
N TYR A 26 4.71 -3.66 11.32
CA TYR A 26 4.57 -2.21 11.42
C TYR A 26 5.90 -1.45 11.36
N LEU A 27 6.86 -1.98 10.62
CA LEU A 27 8.08 -1.24 10.30
C LEU A 27 7.87 -0.45 9.00
N PRO A 28 8.43 0.77 8.88
CA PRO A 28 8.39 1.56 7.65
C PRO A 28 9.37 1.02 6.60
N VAL A 29 9.50 -0.30 6.49
CA VAL A 29 10.40 -1.01 5.58
C VAL A 29 9.55 -1.73 4.55
N GLY A 30 9.85 -1.46 3.28
CA GLY A 30 9.11 -2.00 2.15
C GLY A 30 8.90 -0.93 1.09
N GLN A 31 8.24 -1.34 0.02
CA GLN A 31 7.92 -0.52 -1.14
C GLN A 31 6.49 -0.83 -1.58
N VAL A 32 5.90 0.12 -2.30
CA VAL A 32 4.61 -0.09 -2.95
C VAL A 32 4.86 -0.13 -4.46
N LEU A 33 4.54 -1.27 -5.06
CA LEU A 33 4.92 -1.63 -6.43
C LEU A 33 3.66 -1.68 -7.30
N LEU A 34 3.48 -0.69 -8.15
CA LEU A 34 2.36 -0.62 -9.09
C LEU A 34 2.55 -1.66 -10.20
N GLU A 35 1.56 -2.54 -10.36
CA GLU A 35 1.48 -3.50 -11.45
C GLU A 35 1.15 -2.76 -12.75
N SER A 36 2.13 -2.67 -13.65
CA SER A 36 1.90 -2.26 -15.02
C SER A 36 1.26 -3.40 -15.78
N ALA A 37 0.17 -3.10 -16.48
CA ALA A 37 -0.33 -3.99 -17.51
C ALA A 37 0.76 -4.10 -18.58
N ALA A 38 1.57 -5.16 -18.53
CA ALA A 38 2.42 -5.51 -19.64
C ALA A 38 1.49 -5.75 -20.83
N VAL A 39 1.47 -4.81 -21.77
CA VAL A 39 0.92 -5.05 -23.11
C VAL A 39 1.67 -6.28 -23.59
N SER A 40 0.97 -7.41 -23.70
CA SER A 40 1.53 -8.64 -24.27
C SER A 40 2.24 -8.23 -25.55
N SER A 41 3.56 -8.30 -25.50
CA SER A 41 4.42 -8.12 -26.66
C SER A 41 3.78 -8.92 -27.79
N VAL A 42 3.50 -8.21 -28.88
CA VAL A 42 3.08 -8.75 -30.16
C VAL A 42 3.74 -10.11 -30.35
N VAL A 43 2.97 -11.19 -30.22
CA VAL A 43 3.44 -12.52 -30.55
C VAL A 43 3.56 -12.55 -32.07
N PRO A 44 4.76 -12.75 -32.67
CA PRO A 44 4.83 -13.04 -34.08
C PRO A 44 4.01 -14.31 -34.32
N GLU A 45 3.03 -14.26 -35.22
CA GLU A 45 2.25 -15.42 -35.62
C GLU A 45 3.22 -16.51 -36.12
N GLY A 46 3.46 -17.55 -35.32
CA GLY A 46 4.36 -18.62 -35.78
C GLY A 46 4.86 -19.67 -34.79
N THR A 47 4.73 -19.52 -33.47
CA THR A 47 5.22 -20.57 -32.54
C THR A 47 4.09 -21.47 -32.07
N VAL A 48 4.03 -22.65 -32.67
CA VAL A 48 3.22 -23.80 -32.26
C VAL A 48 3.81 -24.51 -31.04
N HIS A 49 2.93 -25.02 -30.18
CA HIS A 49 3.13 -25.95 -29.04
C HIS A 49 3.61 -25.40 -27.67
N GLY A 50 2.67 -25.42 -26.72
CA GLY A 50 2.93 -25.77 -25.32
C GLY A 50 3.21 -24.63 -24.34
N LEU A 51 2.36 -24.50 -23.32
CA LEU A 51 2.39 -23.53 -22.21
C LEU A 51 2.30 -22.05 -22.63
N ARG A 52 1.08 -21.50 -22.57
CA ARG A 52 0.89 -20.05 -22.41
C ARG A 52 1.53 -19.63 -21.08
N LYS A 53 2.80 -19.20 -21.12
CA LYS A 53 3.43 -18.52 -19.98
C LYS A 53 2.58 -17.28 -19.71
N ALA A 54 1.97 -17.21 -18.52
CA ALA A 54 1.23 -16.03 -18.12
C ALA A 54 2.13 -14.79 -18.34
N PRO A 55 1.60 -13.68 -18.88
CA PRO A 55 2.40 -12.50 -19.14
C PRO A 55 3.15 -12.12 -17.87
N ALA A 56 4.44 -11.82 -18.00
CA ALA A 56 5.24 -11.33 -16.88
C ALA A 56 4.61 -10.02 -16.40
N ARG A 57 4.18 -9.96 -15.13
CA ARG A 57 3.70 -8.72 -14.52
C ARG A 57 4.90 -7.78 -14.37
N LEU A 58 4.81 -6.61 -14.97
CA LEU A 58 5.82 -5.56 -14.80
C LEU A 58 5.43 -4.70 -13.61
N PHE A 59 6.41 -4.28 -12.82
CA PHE A 59 6.19 -3.46 -11.63
C PHE A 59 6.99 -2.16 -11.71
N SER A 60 6.41 -1.08 -11.20
CA SER A 60 7.04 0.23 -11.08
C SER A 60 6.80 0.80 -9.67
N ASP A 61 7.62 1.75 -9.23
CA ASP A 61 7.37 2.41 -7.94
C ASP A 61 6.03 3.16 -7.96
N ALA A 62 5.21 2.96 -6.93
CA ALA A 62 3.89 3.56 -6.82
C ALA A 62 3.86 4.82 -5.95
N GLY A 63 5.00 5.27 -5.41
CA GLY A 63 5.08 6.39 -4.46
C GLY A 63 4.45 7.67 -5.00
N ASP A 64 4.67 7.94 -6.28
CA ASP A 64 4.13 9.12 -6.97
C ASP A 64 2.81 8.86 -7.72
N HIS A 65 2.26 7.65 -7.64
CA HIS A 65 1.02 7.33 -8.35
C HIS A 65 -0.19 8.01 -7.66
N PRO A 66 -0.92 8.91 -8.33
CA PRO A 66 -1.86 9.83 -7.67
C PRO A 66 -2.98 9.12 -6.91
N ASN A 67 -3.50 8.01 -7.43
CA ASN A 67 -4.57 7.27 -6.75
C ASN A 67 -4.05 6.45 -5.56
N ILE A 68 -2.83 5.90 -5.66
CA ILE A 68 -2.23 5.12 -4.57
C ILE A 68 -1.83 6.06 -3.43
N ARG A 69 -1.23 7.20 -3.77
CA ARG A 69 -0.91 8.26 -2.84
C ARG A 69 -2.14 8.78 -2.10
N ARG A 70 -3.25 9.05 -2.81
CA ARG A 70 -4.50 9.46 -2.15
C ARG A 70 -5.04 8.43 -1.17
N ILE A 71 -5.00 7.14 -1.53
CA ILE A 71 -5.41 6.07 -0.61
C ILE A 71 -4.52 6.05 0.63
N ALA A 72 -3.21 6.16 0.46
CA ALA A 72 -2.23 6.20 1.55
C ALA A 72 -2.43 7.42 2.48
N GLU A 73 -2.71 8.58 1.91
CA GLU A 73 -3.03 9.81 2.65
C GLU A 73 -4.33 9.64 3.44
N ILE A 74 -5.42 9.17 2.81
CA ILE A 74 -6.69 8.89 3.50
C ILE A 74 -6.52 7.85 4.61
N ALA A 75 -5.76 6.79 4.36
CA ALA A 75 -5.45 5.73 5.31
C ALA A 75 -4.68 6.24 6.54
N SER A 76 -3.94 7.34 6.41
CA SER A 76 -3.22 7.99 7.50
C SER A 76 -4.07 9.03 8.22
N LEU A 77 -4.92 9.75 7.47
CA LEU A 77 -5.79 10.81 7.98
C LEU A 77 -7.03 10.28 8.72
N CYS A 78 -7.68 9.27 8.16
CA CYS A 78 -8.89 8.66 8.72
C CYS A 78 -8.53 7.47 9.62
N ASN A 79 -7.58 7.67 10.52
CA ASN A 79 -6.99 6.60 11.34
C ASN A 79 -6.90 7.05 12.80
N ASN A 80 -7.35 6.20 13.72
CA ASN A 80 -7.32 6.49 15.16
C ASN A 80 -6.20 5.73 15.90
N ALA A 81 -5.31 5.05 15.17
CA ALA A 81 -4.13 4.43 15.74
C ALA A 81 -2.92 5.36 15.71
N SER A 82 -1.91 5.03 16.51
CA SER A 82 -0.58 5.61 16.42
C SER A 82 0.47 4.51 16.37
N LEU A 83 1.55 4.77 15.64
CA LEU A 83 2.65 3.86 15.47
C LEU A 83 3.94 4.58 15.88
N LYS A 84 4.60 4.08 16.93
CA LYS A 84 5.82 4.66 17.47
C LYS A 84 6.86 3.57 17.66
N ASP A 85 8.01 3.70 17.01
CA ASP A 85 9.12 2.74 17.10
C ASP A 85 8.71 1.28 16.82
N GLY A 86 7.79 1.06 15.86
CA GLY A 86 7.25 -0.27 15.52
C GLY A 86 6.22 -0.84 16.52
N ILE A 87 5.87 -0.05 17.54
CA ILE A 87 4.85 -0.36 18.54
C ILE A 87 3.54 0.33 18.15
N LEU A 88 2.51 -0.49 17.93
CA LEU A 88 1.17 -0.04 17.59
C LEU A 88 0.34 0.23 18.85
N CYS A 89 -0.26 1.41 18.91
CA CYS A 89 -1.33 1.75 19.84
C CYS A 89 -2.62 1.98 19.03
N GLY A 90 -3.51 0.99 19.01
CA GLY A 90 -4.75 1.01 18.23
C GLY A 90 -5.12 -0.37 17.71
N GLN A 91 -6.07 -0.44 16.76
CA GLN A 91 -6.46 -1.72 16.18
C GLN A 91 -5.44 -2.22 15.15
N PRO A 92 -5.18 -3.54 15.04
CA PRO A 92 -4.22 -4.08 14.09
C PRO A 92 -4.40 -3.62 12.63
N THR A 93 -5.65 -3.49 12.19
CA THR A 93 -6.02 -3.02 10.84
C THR A 93 -5.64 -1.57 10.62
N GLU A 94 -5.88 -0.71 11.62
CA GLU A 94 -5.50 0.71 11.58
C GLU A 94 -3.97 0.85 11.52
N GLY A 95 -3.24 0.05 12.29
CA GLY A 95 -1.77 -0.01 12.21
C GLY A 95 -1.25 -0.42 10.84
N ALA A 96 -1.93 -1.35 10.16
CA ALA A 96 -1.57 -1.78 8.82
C ALA A 96 -1.70 -0.64 7.80
N LEU A 97 -2.73 0.20 7.96
CA LEU A 97 -2.98 1.38 7.13
C LEU A 97 -1.96 2.51 7.36
N LEU A 98 -1.53 2.75 8.61
CA LEU A 98 -0.44 3.70 8.90
C LEU A 98 0.89 3.22 8.31
N CYS A 99 1.15 1.92 8.39
CA CYS A 99 2.33 1.29 7.80
C CYS A 99 2.33 1.43 6.26
N LEU A 100 1.16 1.27 5.62
CA LEU A 100 1.01 1.54 4.18
C LEU A 100 1.37 3.00 3.84
N GLY A 101 0.82 3.96 4.58
CA GLY A 101 1.13 5.38 4.41
C GLY A 101 2.63 5.64 4.43
N SER A 102 3.30 5.10 5.44
CA SER A 102 4.74 5.24 5.63
C SER A 102 5.58 4.66 4.46
N LYS A 103 5.09 3.59 3.82
CA LYS A 103 5.77 2.94 2.67
C LYS A 103 5.57 3.68 1.35
N VAL A 104 4.47 4.41 1.18
CA VAL A 104 4.21 5.24 -0.02
C VAL A 104 4.98 6.57 0.04
N HIS A 105 5.22 7.10 1.25
CA HIS A 105 5.84 8.41 1.45
C HIS A 105 7.38 8.41 1.58
N PHE A 106 8.06 7.28 1.37
CA PHE A 106 9.51 7.18 1.57
C PHE A 106 10.38 7.81 0.45
N THR A 107 9.81 8.69 -0.39
CA THR A 107 10.56 9.44 -1.40
C THR A 107 10.90 10.89 -1.01
N ASN A 108 10.55 11.39 0.19
CA ASN A 108 11.15 12.64 0.65
C ASN A 108 11.16 12.83 2.17
N ASN A 109 12.30 13.32 2.67
CA ASN A 109 12.62 13.72 4.04
C ASN A 109 11.56 14.67 4.64
N ASN A 110 10.43 14.15 5.10
CA ASN A 110 9.58 14.93 5.97
C ASN A 110 8.75 14.07 6.91
N SER A 111 9.11 14.15 8.18
CA SER A 111 8.42 13.57 9.31
C SER A 111 7.09 14.28 9.52
N TYR A 112 6.05 13.89 8.77
CA TYR A 112 4.71 14.42 8.98
C TYR A 112 3.88 13.45 9.82
N SER A 113 3.70 13.81 11.10
CA SER A 113 2.69 13.21 11.96
C SER A 113 1.34 13.83 11.61
N PHE A 114 0.53 13.15 10.81
CA PHE A 114 -0.87 13.53 10.63
C PHE A 114 -1.64 13.07 11.87
N HIS A 115 -1.95 14.01 12.76
CA HIS A 115 -2.92 13.82 13.84
C HIS A 115 -4.17 14.59 13.43
N LEU A 116 -5.18 13.89 12.93
CA LEU A 116 -6.52 14.45 12.86
C LEU A 116 -7.21 14.10 14.18
N ASP A 117 -7.33 15.09 15.06
CA ASP A 117 -8.27 15.02 16.16
C ASP A 117 -9.68 14.85 15.57
N VAL A 118 -10.31 13.71 15.86
CA VAL A 118 -11.72 13.49 15.51
C VAL A 118 -12.54 14.55 16.22
N CYS A 119 -13.31 15.32 15.46
CA CYS A 119 -14.32 16.24 15.99
C CYS A 119 -15.26 15.48 16.95
N PRO A 120 -15.32 15.83 18.25
CA PRO A 120 -16.07 15.07 19.26
C PRO A 120 -17.61 15.18 19.15
N TRP A 121 -18.16 15.51 17.99
CA TRP A 121 -19.60 15.76 17.78
C TRP A 121 -20.45 14.50 17.57
N LEU A 122 -19.93 13.30 17.87
CA LEU A 122 -20.68 12.03 17.81
C LEU A 122 -20.66 11.24 19.13
N LEU A 123 -20.52 11.93 20.26
CA LEU A 123 -20.91 11.41 21.57
C LEU A 123 -22.12 12.20 22.06
N ASN A 124 -23.32 11.71 21.73
CA ASN A 124 -24.57 12.10 22.37
C ASN A 124 -25.21 10.85 22.95
#